data_AF-A0A1W2FAS5-F1
#
_entry.id   AF-A0A1W2FAS5-F1
#
_cell.length_a   1.000
_cell.length_b   1.000
_cell.length_c   1.000
_cell.angle_alpha   90.00
_cell.angle_beta   90.00
_cell.angle_gamma   90.00
#
_symmetry.space_group_name_H-M   'P 1'
#
loop_
_entity.id
_entity.type
_entity.pdbx_description
1 polymer ?
#
loop_
_entity_poly.entity_id
_entity_poly.type
_entity_poly.pdbx_seq_one_letter_code
_entity_poly.pdbx_strand_id
1 'polypeptide(L)'
;MSSGGRLTVLLCAGILLLTACGGDGTKFAYLFGDPSAPGAPPAAGADAPYTPDYPVAEYEKEAIPIFANLRQIDPCAMFDLEAVKKIDPQLDSIAPGDSLGECTVNAGKSELAQTWSFKITLGDAAGTEQPETIGDMQFQKYAPRGGSCQYTNPINKSHGVSLRVQWNGSNRDQPPTPACDVAKQYLTDTIAKWKTPPKRSEHKSTPALPLGTIDPCIAAKTLLNGTEGRAKLGAPHRCTVAPKAAPTKDKTAPTPEIDISLEFAADPVQQIPNNPTSFKPAQVKGKPASVFQSGSRCVISVQYSPDTLVKVDEAKGSDMERTQVIEVTASSCEAANKAAETVVGRILEVKVPPAGQPAQGAVKLGDLNPPPSWQEVGAPADPCTVIGWDAFPPEARNPKNTKPTRRPPEKDSVFKAACRFEAGGADVTVEKDKPATQTTKVMLALVVWGDDASGMSADPAKRQGSVAKDYGGKPGLELSGTDSLGNPECLGVVKTAKGYWGVSVTNGAFPNTQACAISSAVLTAIAAKMQ
;
A
#
# COMPACT_ATOMS: atom_id res chain seq x y z
N MET A 1 39.26 32.00 -33.87
CA MET A 1 40.06 30.80 -34.19
C MET A 1 39.39 29.61 -33.51
N SER A 2 38.46 28.97 -34.23
CA SER A 2 38.58 27.63 -34.84
C SER A 2 38.43 26.52 -33.77
N SER A 3 37.24 25.95 -33.59
CA SER A 3 36.66 24.74 -34.27
C SER A 3 36.73 23.55 -33.31
N GLY A 4 35.71 22.75 -33.01
CA GLY A 4 34.46 22.43 -33.72
C GLY A 4 34.29 20.90 -33.63
N GLY A 5 33.10 20.41 -33.31
CA GLY A 5 32.81 18.96 -33.29
C GLY A 5 31.51 18.58 -32.57
N ARG A 6 30.36 18.85 -33.20
CA ARG A 6 29.06 18.21 -32.87
C ARG A 6 28.69 17.29 -34.01
N LEU A 7 28.33 16.05 -33.68
CA LEU A 7 27.82 15.05 -34.62
C LEU A 7 26.28 15.05 -34.53
N THR A 8 25.63 15.41 -35.63
CA THR A 8 24.18 15.30 -35.85
C THR A 8 23.97 14.22 -36.90
N VAL A 9 23.11 13.23 -36.63
CA VAL A 9 22.64 12.27 -37.64
C VAL A 9 21.18 12.60 -37.95
N LEU A 10 20.93 12.88 -39.22
CA LEU A 10 19.67 13.21 -39.85
C LEU A 10 19.45 12.17 -40.95
N LEU A 11 18.30 11.51 -41.01
CA LEU A 11 17.91 10.66 -42.13
C LEU A 11 16.46 10.93 -42.52
N CYS A 12 16.27 11.17 -43.82
CA CYS A 12 15.10 11.75 -44.45
C CYS A 12 14.01 10.73 -44.83
N ALA A 13 12.77 11.22 -44.73
CA ALA A 13 11.64 11.19 -45.67
C ALA A 13 11.39 10.01 -46.64
N GLY A 14 10.13 9.57 -46.65
CA GLY A 14 9.44 8.99 -47.81
C GLY A 14 7.93 9.27 -47.74
N ILE A 15 7.45 10.16 -48.61
CA ILE A 15 6.03 10.53 -48.82
C ILE A 15 5.46 9.66 -49.94
N LEU A 16 4.20 9.21 -49.82
CA LEU A 16 3.35 8.95 -50.99
C LEU A 16 1.87 9.17 -50.63
N LEU A 17 1.28 10.16 -51.32
CA LEU A 17 -0.13 10.53 -51.36
C LEU A 17 -0.83 9.76 -52.50
N LEU A 18 -2.09 9.34 -52.29
CA LEU A 18 -3.09 9.22 -53.34
C LEU A 18 -4.49 9.54 -52.78
N THR A 19 -5.20 10.40 -53.49
CA THR A 19 -6.55 10.94 -53.27
C THR A 19 -7.53 10.38 -54.31
N ALA A 20 -8.81 10.20 -53.92
CA ALA A 20 -10.04 10.34 -54.75
C ALA A 20 -11.26 9.99 -53.85
N CYS A 21 -12.15 10.92 -53.49
CA CYS A 21 -13.28 11.53 -54.24
C CYS A 21 -14.52 10.64 -54.43
N GLY A 22 -15.60 11.00 -53.73
CA GLY A 22 -16.94 11.18 -54.33
C GLY A 22 -18.00 10.09 -54.09
N GLY A 23 -19.15 10.48 -53.53
CA GLY A 23 -20.38 9.67 -53.59
C GLY A 23 -21.49 10.10 -52.61
N ASP A 24 -22.19 11.19 -52.91
CA ASP A 24 -23.47 11.57 -52.29
C ASP A 24 -24.63 10.65 -52.76
N GLY A 25 -25.63 10.46 -51.91
CA GLY A 25 -27.03 10.47 -52.37
C GLY A 25 -27.95 9.26 -52.13
N THR A 26 -28.86 9.43 -51.16
CA THR A 26 -30.30 9.06 -51.16
C THR A 26 -30.83 7.67 -50.72
N LYS A 27 -31.57 7.74 -49.59
CA LYS A 27 -32.93 7.22 -49.27
C LYS A 27 -33.22 5.70 -49.35
N PHE A 28 -33.55 5.09 -48.20
CA PHE A 28 -34.88 4.51 -47.94
C PHE A 28 -35.08 4.24 -46.43
N ALA A 29 -36.31 4.43 -45.97
CA ALA A 29 -36.73 4.46 -44.58
C ALA A 29 -37.31 3.11 -44.10
N TYR A 30 -37.45 3.03 -42.77
CA TYR A 30 -38.24 2.08 -41.96
C TYR A 30 -37.72 0.65 -41.77
N LEU A 31 -37.19 0.39 -40.58
CA LEU A 31 -37.71 -0.59 -39.59
C LEU A 31 -36.98 -0.35 -38.25
N PHE A 32 -37.63 0.41 -37.37
CA PHE A 32 -37.15 0.67 -36.01
C PHE A 32 -37.30 -0.59 -35.14
N GLY A 33 -36.17 -1.23 -34.83
CA GLY A 33 -35.99 -2.01 -33.62
C GLY A 33 -34.98 -1.27 -32.74
N ASP A 34 -35.40 -0.90 -31.53
CA ASP A 34 -34.63 -0.12 -30.55
C ASP A 34 -33.37 -0.89 -30.07
N PRO A 35 -32.13 -0.38 -30.27
CA PRO A 35 -30.91 -1.02 -29.79
C PRO A 35 -30.45 -0.51 -28.40
N SER A 36 -31.34 0.10 -27.62
CA SER A 36 -30.97 0.78 -26.37
C SER A 36 -31.06 -0.11 -25.12
N ALA A 37 -30.19 -1.14 -25.04
CA ALA A 37 -29.76 -1.69 -23.76
C ALA A 37 -28.36 -2.30 -23.91
N PRO A 38 -27.27 -1.64 -23.45
CA PRO A 38 -25.99 -2.32 -23.32
C PRO A 38 -26.16 -3.55 -22.43
N GLY A 39 -25.70 -4.70 -22.93
CA GLY A 39 -26.01 -6.03 -22.40
C GLY A 39 -25.94 -6.11 -20.89
N ALA A 40 -27.03 -6.57 -20.29
CA ALA A 40 -27.09 -6.86 -18.87
C ALA A 40 -25.95 -7.83 -18.50
N PRO A 41 -25.17 -7.55 -17.44
CA PRO A 41 -24.11 -8.46 -17.01
C PRO A 41 -24.70 -9.85 -16.72
N PRO A 42 -23.94 -10.93 -16.97
CA PRO A 42 -24.42 -12.29 -16.77
C PRO A 42 -24.91 -12.47 -15.32
N ALA A 43 -26.14 -12.96 -15.17
CA ALA A 43 -26.73 -13.27 -13.87
C ALA A 43 -25.88 -14.34 -13.17
N ALA A 44 -25.08 -13.92 -12.20
CA ALA A 44 -24.41 -14.84 -11.29
C ALA A 44 -25.46 -15.71 -10.60
N GLY A 45 -25.21 -17.02 -10.51
CA GLY A 45 -26.11 -18.02 -9.94
C GLY A 45 -26.82 -17.50 -8.69
N ALA A 46 -28.15 -17.48 -8.74
CA ALA A 46 -29.00 -16.90 -7.72
C ALA A 46 -29.02 -17.80 -6.48
N ASP A 47 -28.03 -17.63 -5.61
CA ASP A 47 -28.26 -17.85 -4.18
C ASP A 47 -29.45 -16.96 -3.75
N ALA A 48 -30.25 -17.45 -2.80
CA ALA A 48 -31.51 -16.80 -2.41
C ALA A 48 -31.37 -15.27 -2.22
N PRO A 49 -32.36 -14.47 -2.66
CA PRO A 49 -32.25 -13.01 -2.64
C PRO A 49 -31.93 -12.50 -1.23
N TYR A 50 -30.75 -11.89 -1.08
CA TYR A 50 -30.32 -11.25 0.16
C TYR A 50 -31.27 -10.11 0.49
N THR A 51 -32.05 -10.25 1.56
CA THR A 51 -32.97 -9.22 2.04
C THR A 51 -32.49 -8.77 3.42
N PRO A 52 -31.85 -7.60 3.54
CA PRO A 52 -31.36 -7.13 4.82
C PRO A 52 -32.53 -6.79 5.75
N ASP A 53 -32.32 -7.09 7.04
CA ASP A 53 -33.29 -6.84 8.11
C ASP A 53 -33.05 -5.46 8.78
N TYR A 54 -32.51 -4.49 8.05
CA TYR A 54 -32.24 -3.15 8.57
C TYR A 54 -32.92 -2.07 7.70
N PRO A 55 -33.43 -0.98 8.32
CA PRO A 55 -34.08 0.08 7.57
C PRO A 55 -33.06 0.88 6.76
N VAL A 56 -33.29 1.01 5.46
CA VAL A 56 -32.55 1.89 4.54
C VAL A 56 -33.51 2.85 3.85
N ALA A 57 -33.01 3.95 3.29
CA ALA A 57 -33.85 4.80 2.45
C ALA A 57 -34.24 4.09 1.15
N GLU A 58 -35.39 4.45 0.56
CA GLU A 58 -35.92 3.78 -0.64
C GLU A 58 -34.91 3.77 -1.80
N TYR A 59 -34.23 4.90 -2.02
CA TYR A 59 -33.23 5.04 -3.08
C TYR A 59 -31.96 4.21 -2.85
N GLU A 60 -31.72 3.72 -1.61
CA GLU A 60 -30.57 2.87 -1.28
C GLU A 60 -30.89 1.39 -1.45
N LYS A 61 -32.16 1.03 -1.61
CA LYS A 61 -32.56 -0.38 -1.75
C LYS A 61 -31.92 -1.06 -2.96
N GLU A 62 -31.67 -0.30 -4.03
CA GLU A 62 -30.98 -0.79 -5.23
C GLU A 62 -29.51 -1.13 -4.96
N ALA A 63 -28.85 -0.47 -3.99
CA ALA A 63 -27.45 -0.71 -3.66
C ALA A 63 -27.23 -2.01 -2.87
N ILE A 64 -28.23 -2.48 -2.12
CA ILE A 64 -28.14 -3.70 -1.30
C ILE A 64 -27.66 -4.92 -2.11
N PRO A 65 -28.38 -5.38 -3.16
CA PRO A 65 -27.96 -6.56 -3.90
C PRO A 65 -26.66 -6.34 -4.66
N ILE A 66 -26.37 -5.10 -5.09
CA ILE A 66 -25.12 -4.72 -5.76
C ILE A 66 -23.94 -4.89 -4.80
N PHE A 67 -24.02 -4.34 -3.60
CA PHE A 67 -22.96 -4.45 -2.60
C PHE A 67 -22.81 -5.88 -2.07
N ALA A 68 -23.91 -6.62 -1.93
CA ALA A 68 -23.84 -8.04 -1.61
C ALA A 68 -23.04 -8.83 -2.67
N ASN A 69 -23.26 -8.57 -3.96
CA ASN A 69 -22.50 -9.20 -5.05
C ASN A 69 -21.03 -8.72 -5.07
N LEU A 70 -20.79 -7.40 -4.95
CA LEU A 70 -19.44 -6.85 -4.93
C LEU A 70 -18.59 -7.41 -3.78
N ARG A 71 -19.16 -7.64 -2.60
CA ARG A 71 -18.46 -8.29 -1.48
C ARG A 71 -17.96 -9.71 -1.81
N GLN A 72 -18.57 -10.40 -2.78
CA GLN A 72 -18.10 -11.71 -3.24
C GLN A 72 -16.85 -11.62 -4.10
N ILE A 73 -16.61 -10.48 -4.77
CA ILE A 73 -15.44 -10.28 -5.63
C ILE A 73 -14.18 -10.15 -4.77
N ASP A 74 -13.12 -10.82 -5.19
CA ASP A 74 -11.77 -10.67 -4.66
C ASP A 74 -11.00 -9.64 -5.51
N PRO A 75 -10.88 -8.37 -5.05
CA PRO A 75 -10.23 -7.33 -5.83
C PRO A 75 -8.73 -7.57 -6.01
N CYS A 76 -8.08 -8.36 -5.14
CA CYS A 76 -6.68 -8.69 -5.30
C CYS A 76 -6.45 -9.80 -6.31
N ALA A 77 -7.32 -10.82 -6.33
CA ALA A 77 -7.26 -11.87 -7.35
C ALA A 77 -7.63 -11.37 -8.76
N MET A 78 -8.31 -10.22 -8.87
CA MET A 78 -8.54 -9.54 -10.15
C MET A 78 -7.25 -9.09 -10.82
N PHE A 79 -6.16 -8.86 -10.07
CA PHE A 79 -4.88 -8.51 -10.67
C PHE A 79 -4.27 -9.68 -11.44
N ASP A 80 -3.69 -9.38 -12.60
CA ASP A 80 -2.78 -10.28 -13.31
C ASP A 80 -1.37 -9.71 -13.24
N LEU A 81 -0.54 -10.29 -12.36
CA LEU A 81 0.81 -9.78 -12.11
C LEU A 81 1.71 -9.92 -13.33
N GLU A 82 1.45 -10.87 -14.25
CA GLU A 82 2.23 -10.97 -15.49
C GLU A 82 1.84 -9.87 -16.47
N ALA A 83 0.56 -9.47 -16.51
CA ALA A 83 0.14 -8.29 -17.26
C ALA A 83 0.76 -7.00 -16.70
N VAL A 84 0.84 -6.84 -15.37
CA VAL A 84 1.54 -5.70 -14.76
C VAL A 84 3.04 -5.73 -15.10
N LYS A 85 3.69 -6.90 -15.07
CA LYS A 85 5.12 -7.05 -15.42
C LYS A 85 5.48 -6.64 -16.84
N LYS A 86 4.55 -6.75 -17.79
CA LYS A 86 4.74 -6.24 -19.16
C LYS A 86 4.85 -4.72 -19.20
N ILE A 87 4.22 -4.03 -18.25
CA ILE A 87 4.25 -2.57 -18.12
C ILE A 87 5.49 -2.16 -17.30
N ASP A 88 5.69 -2.80 -16.16
CA ASP A 88 6.84 -2.58 -15.30
C ASP A 88 7.34 -3.93 -14.75
N PRO A 89 8.54 -4.40 -15.17
CA PRO A 89 9.05 -5.71 -14.79
C PRO A 89 9.39 -5.83 -13.30
N GLN A 90 9.39 -4.72 -12.55
CA GLN A 90 9.73 -4.68 -11.13
C GLN A 90 8.47 -4.49 -10.32
N LEU A 91 7.88 -5.56 -9.78
CA LEU A 91 6.76 -5.43 -8.84
C LEU A 91 7.29 -5.16 -7.42
N ASP A 92 6.59 -4.33 -6.65
CA ASP A 92 6.94 -4.03 -5.25
C ASP A 92 6.06 -4.88 -4.33
N SER A 93 4.76 -4.56 -4.33
CA SER A 93 3.78 -5.13 -3.42
C SER A 93 2.40 -5.25 -4.07
N ILE A 94 1.59 -6.18 -3.54
CA ILE A 94 0.16 -6.25 -3.79
C ILE A 94 -0.57 -6.40 -2.46
N ALA A 95 -1.45 -5.46 -2.12
CA ALA A 95 -2.17 -5.52 -0.86
C ALA A 95 -3.55 -4.88 -0.97
N PRO A 96 -4.51 -5.28 -0.11
CA PRO A 96 -5.73 -4.53 0.03
C PRO A 96 -5.45 -3.05 0.36
N GLY A 97 -6.33 -2.17 -0.12
CA GLY A 97 -6.31 -0.76 0.26
C GLY A 97 -6.79 -0.57 1.71
N ASP A 98 -7.25 0.63 2.03
CA ASP A 98 -7.80 0.90 3.37
C ASP A 98 -9.17 0.23 3.54
N SER A 99 -9.90 0.02 2.44
CA SER A 99 -11.12 -0.78 2.40
C SER A 99 -10.85 -2.20 1.88
N LEU A 100 -11.58 -3.20 2.40
CA LEU A 100 -11.52 -4.57 1.88
C LEU A 100 -12.07 -4.70 0.45
N GLY A 101 -12.77 -3.68 -0.04
CA GLY A 101 -13.21 -3.55 -1.43
C GLY A 101 -12.16 -2.97 -2.36
N GLU A 102 -10.93 -2.77 -1.88
CA GLU A 102 -9.84 -2.21 -2.66
C GLU A 102 -8.65 -3.17 -2.70
N CYS A 103 -7.89 -3.14 -3.79
CA CYS A 103 -6.56 -3.73 -3.84
C CYS A 103 -5.64 -2.89 -4.69
N THR A 104 -4.39 -2.77 -4.27
CA THR A 104 -3.36 -1.98 -4.95
C THR A 104 -2.16 -2.86 -5.26
N VAL A 105 -1.68 -2.77 -6.50
CA VAL A 105 -0.36 -3.24 -6.92
C VAL A 105 0.54 -2.03 -7.11
N ASN A 106 1.69 -2.03 -6.44
CA ASN A 106 2.74 -1.06 -6.69
C ASN A 106 3.86 -1.74 -7.50
N ALA A 107 4.35 -1.04 -8.52
CA ALA A 107 5.47 -1.48 -9.34
C ALA A 107 6.63 -0.49 -9.23
N GLY A 108 7.82 -0.99 -8.92
CA GLY A 108 9.10 -0.33 -8.84
C GLY A 108 9.96 -0.85 -7.69
N LYS A 109 11.25 -0.54 -7.69
CA LYS A 109 12.21 -1.07 -6.68
C LYS A 109 12.45 -0.18 -5.46
N SER A 110 12.05 1.09 -5.49
CA SER A 110 12.39 2.00 -4.40
C SER A 110 11.39 3.14 -4.22
N GLU A 111 11.38 3.71 -3.01
CA GLU A 111 10.59 4.88 -2.61
C GLU A 111 10.83 6.13 -3.46
N LEU A 112 12.02 6.20 -4.07
CA LEU A 112 12.45 7.31 -4.90
C LEU A 112 12.34 6.98 -6.39
N ALA A 113 12.10 5.71 -6.73
CA ALA A 113 11.88 5.32 -8.10
C ALA A 113 10.50 5.83 -8.55
N GLN A 114 10.46 6.35 -9.76
CA GLN A 114 9.20 6.64 -10.40
C GLN A 114 8.48 5.31 -10.62
N THR A 115 7.30 5.17 -10.03
CA THR A 115 6.61 3.89 -9.92
C THR A 115 5.22 3.98 -10.55
N TRP A 116 4.74 2.86 -11.09
CA TRP A 116 3.34 2.71 -11.44
C TRP A 116 2.58 2.13 -10.25
N SER A 117 1.37 2.65 -9.99
CA SER A 117 0.43 2.06 -9.05
C SER A 117 -0.87 1.75 -9.77
N PHE A 118 -1.36 0.53 -9.55
CA PHE A 118 -2.62 0.05 -10.08
C PHE A 118 -3.54 -0.22 -8.91
N LYS A 119 -4.72 0.38 -8.88
CA LYS A 119 -5.70 0.22 -7.82
C LYS A 119 -7.02 -0.26 -8.41
N ILE A 120 -7.55 -1.37 -7.89
CA ILE A 120 -8.91 -1.82 -8.16
C ILE A 120 -9.79 -1.41 -6.98
N THR A 121 -10.94 -0.79 -7.24
CA THR A 121 -11.93 -0.41 -6.22
C THR A 121 -13.30 -0.96 -6.58
N LEU A 122 -13.99 -1.54 -5.59
CA LEU A 122 -15.35 -2.04 -5.71
C LEU A 122 -16.35 -1.01 -5.19
N GLY A 123 -17.41 -0.76 -5.99
CA GLY A 123 -18.52 0.11 -5.60
C GLY A 123 -18.30 1.59 -5.94
N ASP A 124 -17.20 1.93 -6.62
CA ASP A 124 -16.95 3.27 -7.12
C ASP A 124 -18.02 3.70 -8.13
N ALA A 125 -18.37 4.98 -8.09
CA ALA A 125 -19.29 5.56 -9.05
C ALA A 125 -18.60 5.81 -10.39
N ALA A 126 -19.38 5.60 -11.44
CA ALA A 126 -19.20 6.16 -12.75
C ALA A 126 -19.10 7.70 -12.66
N GLY A 127 -17.93 8.30 -12.88
CA GLY A 127 -17.78 9.75 -12.98
C GLY A 127 -18.46 10.35 -14.21
N THR A 128 -18.22 11.63 -14.50
CA THR A 128 -18.54 12.23 -15.81
C THR A 128 -17.60 11.63 -16.87
N GLU A 129 -18.02 10.53 -17.47
CA GLU A 129 -17.14 9.63 -18.21
C GLU A 129 -17.43 9.58 -19.70
N GLN A 130 -16.39 9.31 -20.49
CA GLN A 130 -16.52 8.94 -21.89
C GLN A 130 -16.62 7.40 -21.96
N PRO A 131 -17.70 6.82 -22.51
CA PRO A 131 -17.76 5.39 -22.78
C PRO A 131 -16.62 5.00 -23.73
N GLU A 132 -15.89 3.93 -23.40
CA GLU A 132 -14.83 3.38 -24.24
C GLU A 132 -14.93 1.85 -24.24
N THR A 133 -14.91 1.27 -25.43
CA THR A 133 -14.93 -0.18 -25.61
C THR A 133 -13.50 -0.72 -25.57
N ILE A 134 -13.26 -1.71 -24.71
CA ILE A 134 -11.97 -2.42 -24.60
C ILE A 134 -12.26 -3.91 -24.73
N GLY A 135 -11.76 -4.53 -25.79
CA GLY A 135 -12.23 -5.85 -26.21
C GLY A 135 -13.71 -5.80 -26.57
N ASP A 136 -14.51 -6.60 -25.87
CA ASP A 136 -15.97 -6.71 -25.98
C ASP A 136 -16.71 -6.19 -24.73
N MET A 137 -16.02 -5.49 -23.82
CA MET A 137 -16.65 -4.83 -22.67
C MET A 137 -16.71 -3.32 -22.87
N GLN A 138 -17.76 -2.70 -22.33
CA GLN A 138 -17.87 -1.25 -22.23
C GLN A 138 -17.32 -0.79 -20.89
N PHE A 139 -16.37 0.12 -20.92
CA PHE A 139 -15.88 0.82 -19.75
C PHE A 139 -16.27 2.28 -19.83
N GLN A 140 -16.26 2.94 -18.69
CA GLN A 140 -16.38 4.37 -18.61
C GLN A 140 -15.04 4.94 -18.18
N LYS A 141 -14.50 5.83 -19.01
CA LYS A 141 -13.17 6.41 -18.82
C LYS A 141 -13.25 7.74 -18.10
N TYR A 142 -12.41 7.88 -17.08
CA TYR A 142 -12.15 9.11 -16.37
C TYR A 142 -10.64 9.38 -16.30
N ALA A 143 -10.20 10.48 -16.91
CA ALA A 143 -8.80 10.87 -16.96
C ALA A 143 -8.62 12.20 -16.20
N PRO A 144 -8.38 12.17 -14.88
CA PRO A 144 -8.06 13.38 -14.15
C PRO A 144 -6.72 13.96 -14.63
N ARG A 145 -6.51 15.26 -14.43
CA ARG A 145 -5.20 15.88 -14.68
C ARG A 145 -4.16 15.26 -13.73
N GLY A 146 -2.95 14.99 -14.22
CA GLY A 146 -1.81 14.63 -13.35
C GLY A 146 -1.42 13.15 -13.34
N GLY A 147 -1.25 12.54 -14.52
CA GLY A 147 -0.55 11.24 -14.63
C GLY A 147 -1.34 10.03 -14.12
N SER A 148 -2.67 10.13 -14.00
CA SER A 148 -3.53 8.99 -13.66
C SER A 148 -4.68 8.83 -14.65
N CYS A 149 -5.21 7.61 -14.74
CA CYS A 149 -6.37 7.28 -15.54
C CYS A 149 -7.20 6.21 -14.82
N GLN A 150 -8.51 6.32 -14.93
CA GLN A 150 -9.45 5.37 -14.36
C GLN A 150 -10.40 4.85 -15.43
N TYR A 151 -10.65 3.55 -15.40
CA TYR A 151 -11.70 2.89 -16.18
C TYR A 151 -12.63 2.15 -15.22
N THR A 152 -13.93 2.41 -15.35
CA THR A 152 -14.97 1.78 -14.54
C THR A 152 -15.77 0.81 -15.40
N ASN A 153 -15.91 -0.44 -14.98
CA ASN A 153 -16.92 -1.37 -15.53
C ASN A 153 -18.23 -1.13 -14.77
N PRO A 154 -19.22 -0.43 -15.35
CA PRO A 154 -20.44 -0.06 -14.64
C PRO A 154 -21.33 -1.27 -14.36
N ILE A 155 -21.85 -1.33 -13.13
CA ILE A 155 -22.99 -2.19 -12.79
C ILE A 155 -24.28 -1.37 -12.94
N ASN A 156 -24.26 -0.12 -12.48
CA ASN A 156 -25.30 0.87 -12.72
C ASN A 156 -24.70 2.28 -12.78
N LYS A 157 -25.55 3.32 -12.75
CA LYS A 157 -25.11 4.73 -12.84
C LYS A 157 -24.25 5.20 -11.67
N SER A 158 -24.23 4.48 -10.55
CA SER A 158 -23.58 4.92 -9.30
C SER A 158 -22.60 3.92 -8.73
N HIS A 159 -22.46 2.73 -9.34
CA HIS A 159 -21.61 1.66 -8.83
C HIS A 159 -21.00 0.87 -9.98
N GLY A 160 -19.75 0.49 -9.81
CA GLY A 160 -19.02 -0.39 -10.71
C GLY A 160 -17.78 -0.97 -10.06
N VAL A 161 -16.96 -1.59 -10.88
CA VAL A 161 -15.59 -2.01 -10.53
C VAL A 161 -14.64 -1.09 -11.28
N SER A 162 -13.81 -0.33 -10.57
CA SER A 162 -12.87 0.61 -11.18
C SER A 162 -11.45 0.06 -11.17
N LEU A 163 -10.70 0.34 -12.23
CA LEU A 163 -9.25 0.26 -12.28
C LEU A 163 -8.72 1.68 -12.39
N ARG A 164 -7.90 2.10 -11.44
CA ARG A 164 -7.10 3.32 -11.52
C ARG A 164 -5.63 2.94 -11.74
N VAL A 165 -5.00 3.55 -12.73
CA VAL A 165 -3.56 3.48 -12.96
C VAL A 165 -2.99 4.87 -12.73
N GLN A 166 -1.95 4.96 -11.93
CA GLN A 166 -1.31 6.22 -11.55
C GLN A 166 0.21 6.11 -11.65
N TRP A 167 0.81 7.14 -12.23
CA TRP A 167 2.24 7.36 -12.16
C TRP A 167 2.60 8.14 -10.89
N ASN A 168 3.51 7.60 -10.09
CA ASN A 168 3.99 8.19 -8.84
C ASN A 168 5.40 8.81 -9.00
N GLY A 169 5.82 9.11 -10.22
CA GLY A 169 7.05 9.89 -10.45
C GLY A 169 6.92 11.34 -9.97
N SER A 170 8.06 12.05 -9.90
CA SER A 170 8.04 13.45 -9.50
C SER A 170 7.23 14.30 -10.49
N ASN A 171 6.66 15.43 -10.05
CA ASN A 171 5.90 16.33 -10.93
C ASN A 171 6.71 16.87 -12.13
N ARG A 172 8.04 16.73 -12.11
CA ARG A 172 8.93 17.12 -13.21
C ARG A 172 9.06 16.02 -14.27
N ASP A 173 8.72 14.79 -13.90
CA ASP A 173 8.92 13.61 -14.72
C ASP A 173 7.59 13.22 -15.36
N GLN A 174 7.52 13.36 -16.68
CA GLN A 174 6.40 12.82 -17.42
C GLN A 174 6.48 11.28 -17.39
N PRO A 175 5.35 10.57 -17.23
CA PRO A 175 5.36 9.12 -17.32
C PRO A 175 5.87 8.69 -18.70
N PRO A 176 6.65 7.60 -18.80
CA PRO A 176 7.17 7.11 -20.08
C PRO A 176 6.05 6.71 -21.06
N THR A 177 4.86 6.43 -20.54
CA THR A 177 3.65 6.15 -21.33
C THR A 177 2.46 6.83 -20.66
N PRO A 178 1.52 7.44 -21.40
CA PRO A 178 0.33 8.03 -20.80
C PRO A 178 -0.46 7.02 -19.97
N ALA A 179 -0.89 7.40 -18.76
CA ALA A 179 -1.56 6.48 -17.82
C ALA A 179 -2.82 5.81 -18.41
N CYS A 180 -3.54 6.49 -19.30
CA CYS A 180 -4.70 5.89 -19.96
C CYS A 180 -4.35 4.80 -20.96
N ASP A 181 -3.20 4.90 -21.63
CA ASP A 181 -2.72 3.88 -22.56
C ASP A 181 -2.25 2.66 -21.76
N VAL A 182 -1.57 2.88 -20.64
CA VAL A 182 -1.18 1.82 -19.69
C VAL A 182 -2.41 1.09 -19.15
N ALA A 183 -3.41 1.83 -18.65
CA ALA A 183 -4.64 1.24 -18.13
C ALA A 183 -5.42 0.46 -19.21
N LYS A 184 -5.52 1.01 -20.42
CA LYS A 184 -6.17 0.33 -21.55
C LYS A 184 -5.44 -0.95 -21.96
N GLN A 185 -4.10 -0.92 -22.02
CA GLN A 185 -3.29 -2.10 -22.30
C GLN A 185 -3.52 -3.18 -21.25
N TYR A 186 -3.47 -2.81 -19.97
CA TYR A 186 -3.73 -3.74 -18.87
C TYR A 186 -5.13 -4.37 -18.94
N LEU A 187 -6.18 -3.57 -19.18
CA LEU A 187 -7.54 -4.08 -19.34
C LEU A 187 -7.69 -5.00 -20.54
N THR A 188 -7.02 -4.69 -21.65
CA THR A 188 -6.99 -5.54 -22.85
C THR A 188 -6.42 -6.92 -22.52
N ASP A 189 -5.28 -6.94 -21.81
CA ASP A 189 -4.61 -8.18 -21.42
C ASP A 189 -5.39 -9.00 -20.37
N THR A 190 -6.23 -8.33 -19.57
CA THR A 190 -6.94 -8.96 -18.45
C THR A 190 -8.45 -9.10 -18.65
N ILE A 191 -8.96 -8.79 -19.85
CA ILE A 191 -10.40 -8.64 -20.10
C ILE A 191 -11.25 -9.85 -19.67
N ALA A 192 -10.71 -11.07 -19.78
CA ALA A 192 -11.39 -12.29 -19.34
C ALA A 192 -11.68 -12.28 -17.83
N LYS A 193 -10.76 -11.78 -17.00
CA LYS A 193 -10.97 -11.62 -15.54
C LYS A 193 -12.02 -10.56 -15.23
N TRP A 194 -12.17 -9.53 -16.06
CA TRP A 194 -13.19 -8.50 -15.87
C TRP A 194 -14.60 -8.97 -16.22
N LYS A 195 -14.73 -9.86 -17.20
CA LYS A 195 -16.01 -10.53 -17.53
C LYS A 195 -16.48 -11.49 -16.45
N THR A 196 -15.54 -12.20 -15.84
CA THR A 196 -15.81 -13.18 -14.79
C THR A 196 -14.89 -12.89 -13.61
N PRO A 197 -15.22 -11.87 -12.79
CA PRO A 197 -14.40 -11.50 -11.65
C PRO A 197 -14.21 -12.69 -10.70
N PRO A 198 -12.97 -12.96 -10.26
CA PRO A 198 -12.70 -14.02 -9.30
C PRO A 198 -13.41 -13.73 -7.98
N LYS A 199 -14.04 -14.77 -7.41
CA LYS A 199 -14.70 -14.67 -6.12
C LYS A 199 -13.74 -14.98 -4.97
N ARG A 200 -14.00 -14.41 -3.79
CA ARG A 200 -13.25 -14.71 -2.56
C ARG A 200 -13.33 -16.18 -2.16
N SER A 201 -14.46 -16.83 -2.45
CA SER A 201 -14.65 -18.26 -2.23
C SER A 201 -13.79 -19.15 -3.12
N GLU A 202 -13.17 -18.61 -4.18
CA GLU A 202 -12.23 -19.34 -5.02
C GLU A 202 -10.81 -19.36 -4.43
N HIS A 203 -10.56 -18.66 -3.33
CA HIS A 203 -9.27 -18.65 -2.62
C HIS A 203 -8.06 -18.32 -3.51
N LYS A 204 -8.25 -17.40 -4.46
CA LYS A 204 -7.22 -16.94 -5.41
C LYS A 204 -6.31 -15.84 -4.84
N SER A 205 -6.48 -15.46 -3.58
CA SER A 205 -5.56 -14.61 -2.82
C SER A 205 -5.20 -15.27 -1.48
N THR A 206 -4.00 -15.01 -0.98
CA THR A 206 -3.51 -15.52 0.32
C THR A 206 -2.76 -14.44 1.11
N PRO A 207 -3.04 -14.23 2.41
CA PRO A 207 -4.07 -14.93 3.19
C PRO A 207 -5.49 -14.59 2.73
N ALA A 208 -6.44 -15.48 3.01
CA ALA A 208 -7.85 -15.21 2.73
C ALA A 208 -8.35 -14.02 3.58
N LEU A 209 -9.28 -13.23 3.02
CA LEU A 209 -9.85 -12.04 3.67
C LEU A 209 -11.35 -12.23 3.97
N PRO A 210 -11.71 -13.10 4.94
CA PRO A 210 -13.09 -13.45 5.29
C PRO A 210 -13.98 -12.25 5.64
N LEU A 211 -13.43 -11.22 6.30
CA LEU A 211 -14.17 -10.02 6.68
C LEU A 211 -14.73 -9.28 5.44
N GLY A 212 -14.09 -9.45 4.28
CA GLY A 212 -14.51 -8.86 3.01
C GLY A 212 -15.84 -9.41 2.47
N THR A 213 -16.34 -10.53 3.00
CA THR A 213 -17.64 -11.10 2.61
C THR A 213 -18.80 -10.64 3.50
N ILE A 214 -18.52 -9.92 4.59
CA ILE A 214 -19.50 -9.57 5.61
C ILE A 214 -20.18 -8.24 5.28
N ASP A 215 -21.50 -8.17 5.51
CA ASP A 215 -22.24 -6.91 5.42
C ASP A 215 -21.92 -6.02 6.64
N PRO A 216 -21.33 -4.82 6.46
CA PRO A 216 -21.03 -3.90 7.56
C PRO A 216 -22.28 -3.42 8.32
N CYS A 217 -23.45 -3.44 7.69
CA CYS A 217 -24.72 -3.03 8.28
C CYS A 217 -25.44 -4.15 9.04
N ILE A 218 -24.85 -5.34 9.21
CA ILE A 218 -25.51 -6.47 9.90
C ILE A 218 -25.94 -6.16 11.35
N ALA A 219 -25.27 -5.20 11.98
CA ALA A 219 -25.59 -4.74 13.34
C ALA A 219 -26.58 -3.55 13.38
N ALA A 220 -26.96 -2.97 12.24
CA ALA A 220 -27.72 -1.73 12.18
C ALA A 220 -29.07 -1.82 12.90
N LYS A 221 -29.81 -2.91 12.72
CA LYS A 221 -31.08 -3.14 13.42
C LYS A 221 -30.92 -3.10 14.94
N THR A 222 -29.89 -3.76 15.46
CA THR A 222 -29.59 -3.82 16.90
C THR A 222 -29.15 -2.47 17.43
N LEU A 223 -28.31 -1.74 16.67
CA LEU A 223 -27.84 -0.40 17.04
C LEU A 223 -28.98 0.63 17.08
N LEU A 224 -29.99 0.48 16.23
CA LEU A 224 -31.19 1.31 16.27
C LEU A 224 -32.11 0.97 17.45
N ASN A 225 -32.03 -0.24 18.03
CA ASN A 225 -32.76 -0.66 19.24
C ASN A 225 -34.27 -0.28 19.24
N GLY A 226 -34.95 -0.44 18.10
CA GLY A 226 -36.37 -0.10 17.95
C GLY A 226 -36.68 1.39 17.83
N THR A 227 -35.68 2.28 17.87
CA THR A 227 -35.85 3.68 17.51
C THR A 227 -36.01 3.83 16.00
N GLU A 228 -36.78 4.83 15.59
CA GLU A 228 -36.79 5.24 14.18
C GLU A 228 -35.37 5.67 13.78
N GLY A 229 -34.93 5.33 12.58
CA GLY A 229 -33.60 5.64 12.09
C GLY A 229 -33.31 4.88 10.80
N ARG A 230 -32.09 5.01 10.29
CA ARG A 230 -31.69 4.33 9.05
C ARG A 230 -30.22 3.95 9.04
N ALA A 231 -29.92 2.90 8.30
CA ALA A 231 -28.59 2.62 7.79
C ALA A 231 -28.41 3.28 6.42
N LYS A 232 -27.22 3.82 6.18
CA LYS A 232 -26.76 4.34 4.90
C LYS A 232 -25.61 3.47 4.42
N LEU A 233 -25.70 3.01 3.17
CA LEU A 233 -24.68 2.18 2.55
C LEU A 233 -23.68 3.09 1.83
N GLY A 234 -22.50 3.30 2.43
CA GLY A 234 -21.49 4.20 1.86
C GLY A 234 -20.60 3.54 0.80
N ALA A 235 -20.34 2.25 0.96
CA ALA A 235 -19.52 1.40 0.08
C ALA A 235 -19.83 -0.07 0.43
N PRO A 236 -19.33 -1.07 -0.34
CA PRO A 236 -19.58 -2.49 -0.03
C PRO A 236 -19.17 -2.91 1.39
N HIS A 237 -18.19 -2.22 1.98
CA HIS A 237 -17.61 -2.50 3.31
C HIS A 237 -17.77 -1.35 4.31
N ARG A 238 -18.65 -0.37 4.02
CA ARG A 238 -18.92 0.76 4.92
C ARG A 238 -20.42 0.98 5.16
N CYS A 239 -20.80 1.12 6.42
CA CYS A 239 -22.15 1.41 6.87
C CYS A 239 -22.16 2.62 7.81
N THR A 240 -23.11 3.53 7.65
CA THR A 240 -23.37 4.57 8.64
C THR A 240 -24.77 4.33 9.23
N VAL A 241 -24.86 4.21 10.55
CA VAL A 241 -26.13 4.06 11.26
C VAL A 241 -26.47 5.39 11.93
N ALA A 242 -27.61 5.95 11.55
CA ALA A 242 -28.11 7.21 12.09
C ALA A 242 -29.49 6.97 12.73
N PRO A 243 -29.57 6.92 14.07
CA PRO A 243 -30.83 7.01 14.78
C PRO A 243 -31.53 8.32 14.42
N LYS A 244 -32.86 8.31 14.31
CA LYS A 244 -33.62 9.55 14.16
C LYS A 244 -33.37 10.41 15.39
N ALA A 245 -32.92 11.64 15.17
CA ALA A 245 -32.73 12.58 16.27
C ALA A 245 -34.02 12.70 17.09
N ALA A 246 -33.90 12.55 18.41
CA ALA A 246 -34.98 12.98 19.30
C ALA A 246 -35.26 14.47 19.01
N PRO A 247 -36.51 14.93 19.07
CA PRO A 247 -36.82 16.34 18.87
C PRO A 247 -36.11 17.19 19.93
N THR A 248 -34.96 17.76 19.56
CA THR A 248 -34.20 18.71 20.38
C THR A 248 -34.69 20.13 20.10
N LYS A 249 -34.62 21.01 21.09
CA LYS A 249 -34.85 22.46 20.87
C LYS A 249 -33.77 23.08 19.97
N ASP A 250 -32.59 22.46 19.96
CA ASP A 250 -31.47 22.84 19.11
C ASP A 250 -31.48 22.04 17.80
N LYS A 251 -32.06 22.62 16.75
CA LYS A 251 -32.10 22.05 15.39
C LYS A 251 -30.73 21.97 14.71
N THR A 252 -29.70 22.54 15.31
CA THR A 252 -28.33 22.54 14.77
C THR A 252 -27.46 21.42 15.34
N ALA A 253 -27.94 20.73 16.39
CA ALA A 253 -27.22 19.59 16.95
C ALA A 253 -27.09 18.49 15.89
N PRO A 254 -25.86 18.03 15.56
CA PRO A 254 -25.68 16.95 14.61
C PRO A 254 -26.35 15.68 15.13
N THR A 255 -26.99 14.94 14.23
CA THR A 255 -27.53 13.62 14.57
C THR A 255 -26.35 12.72 14.93
N PRO A 256 -26.40 11.99 16.06
CA PRO A 256 -25.31 11.07 16.41
C PRO A 256 -25.24 9.97 15.34
N GLU A 257 -24.16 9.93 14.59
CA GLU A 257 -23.89 8.88 13.60
C GLU A 257 -22.87 7.88 14.14
N ILE A 258 -23.09 6.61 13.80
CA ILE A 258 -22.13 5.52 14.04
C ILE A 258 -21.64 5.06 12.68
N ASP A 259 -20.37 5.31 12.37
CA ASP A 259 -19.73 4.78 11.17
C ASP A 259 -19.08 3.43 11.48
N ILE A 260 -19.33 2.46 10.61
CA ILE A 260 -18.77 1.11 10.66
C ILE A 260 -18.03 0.88 9.35
N SER A 261 -16.74 0.59 9.43
CA SER A 261 -15.90 0.23 8.29
C SER A 261 -15.25 -1.12 8.51
N LEU A 262 -15.24 -1.96 7.48
CA LEU A 262 -14.48 -3.20 7.44
C LEU A 262 -13.25 -3.00 6.57
N GLU A 263 -12.09 -2.98 7.21
CA GLU A 263 -10.87 -2.43 6.66
C GLU A 263 -9.72 -3.43 6.65
N PHE A 264 -8.69 -3.10 5.89
CA PHE A 264 -7.39 -3.76 5.98
C PHE A 264 -6.36 -2.74 6.46
N ALA A 265 -6.26 -2.54 7.77
CA ALA A 265 -5.48 -1.44 8.35
C ALA A 265 -4.27 -1.97 9.15
N ALA A 266 -3.41 -1.06 9.61
CA ALA A 266 -2.33 -1.42 10.52
C ALA A 266 -2.89 -2.12 11.77
N ASP A 267 -2.20 -3.16 12.25
CA ASP A 267 -2.63 -3.92 13.41
C ASP A 267 -2.86 -3.01 14.63
N PRO A 268 -4.09 -2.94 15.19
CA PRO A 268 -4.40 -2.11 16.35
C PRO A 268 -3.46 -2.36 17.54
N VAL A 269 -2.93 -3.57 17.69
CA VAL A 269 -1.98 -3.93 18.75
C VAL A 269 -0.61 -3.27 18.52
N GLN A 270 -0.17 -3.18 17.26
CA GLN A 270 1.12 -2.57 16.89
C GLN A 270 1.06 -1.03 16.87
N GLN A 271 -0.12 -0.44 16.67
CA GLN A 271 -0.30 1.02 16.70
C GLN A 271 0.01 1.62 18.09
N ILE A 272 -0.25 0.88 19.17
CA ILE A 272 -0.15 1.40 20.55
C ILE A 272 1.31 1.71 20.93
N PRO A 273 2.29 0.79 20.80
CA PRO A 273 3.69 1.12 21.07
C PRO A 273 4.24 2.21 20.15
N ASN A 274 3.75 2.30 18.92
CA ASN A 274 4.20 3.27 17.93
C ASN A 274 3.69 4.70 18.21
N ASN A 275 2.52 4.83 18.86
CA ASN A 275 1.94 6.12 19.22
C ASN A 275 1.09 6.04 20.50
N PRO A 276 1.72 5.82 21.68
CA PRO A 276 1.02 5.54 22.93
C PRO A 276 0.24 6.73 23.50
N THR A 277 0.53 7.95 23.03
CA THR A 277 -0.20 9.16 23.44
C THR A 277 -1.53 9.29 22.70
N SER A 278 -1.63 8.75 21.49
CA SER A 278 -2.82 8.84 20.65
C SER A 278 -3.72 7.62 20.74
N PHE A 279 -3.12 6.43 20.94
CA PHE A 279 -3.85 5.16 20.97
C PHE A 279 -3.78 4.52 22.35
N LYS A 280 -4.94 4.09 22.86
CA LYS A 280 -5.04 3.33 24.11
C LYS A 280 -5.41 1.88 23.84
N PRO A 281 -4.82 0.91 24.55
CA PRO A 281 -5.23 -0.49 24.45
C PRO A 281 -6.67 -0.67 24.94
N ALA A 282 -7.41 -1.54 24.27
CA ALA A 282 -8.76 -1.97 24.66
C ALA A 282 -9.00 -3.43 24.28
N GLN A 283 -10.16 -3.94 24.67
CA GLN A 283 -10.68 -5.23 24.21
C GLN A 283 -12.15 -5.10 23.88
N VAL A 284 -12.59 -5.73 22.79
CA VAL A 284 -14.00 -5.77 22.38
C VAL A 284 -14.36 -7.22 22.13
N LYS A 285 -15.28 -7.78 22.93
CA LYS A 285 -15.67 -9.21 22.84
C LYS A 285 -14.46 -10.16 22.86
N GLY A 286 -13.44 -9.86 23.67
CA GLY A 286 -12.22 -10.65 23.80
C GLY A 286 -11.22 -10.51 22.64
N LYS A 287 -11.50 -9.68 21.64
CA LYS A 287 -10.56 -9.34 20.56
C LYS A 287 -9.70 -8.14 20.96
N PRO A 288 -8.40 -8.13 20.65
CA PRO A 288 -7.55 -6.96 20.83
C PRO A 288 -8.08 -5.76 20.04
N ALA A 289 -8.03 -4.58 20.65
CA ALA A 289 -8.46 -3.35 20.03
C ALA A 289 -7.59 -2.15 20.44
N SER A 290 -7.63 -1.09 19.64
CA SER A 290 -7.10 0.23 19.99
C SER A 290 -8.25 1.24 20.04
N VAL A 291 -8.10 2.26 20.89
CA VAL A 291 -9.00 3.41 20.99
C VAL A 291 -8.21 4.66 20.66
N PHE A 292 -8.68 5.41 19.67
CA PHE A 292 -8.18 6.73 19.31
C PHE A 292 -9.27 7.77 19.57
N GLN A 293 -8.94 8.82 20.33
CA GLN A 293 -9.86 9.90 20.65
C GLN A 293 -9.30 11.25 20.18
N SER A 294 -10.07 11.95 19.35
CA SER A 294 -9.72 13.29 18.87
C SER A 294 -10.92 14.22 19.03
N GLY A 295 -10.87 15.08 20.06
CA GLY A 295 -12.00 15.93 20.45
C GLY A 295 -13.20 15.08 20.91
N SER A 296 -14.36 15.30 20.30
CA SER A 296 -15.57 14.48 20.53
C SER A 296 -15.57 13.18 19.73
N ARG A 297 -14.79 13.06 18.66
CA ARG A 297 -14.75 11.84 17.84
C ARG A 297 -13.95 10.76 18.55
N CYS A 298 -14.53 9.56 18.63
CA CYS A 298 -13.85 8.37 19.12
C CYS A 298 -13.89 7.27 18.07
N VAL A 299 -12.74 6.64 17.84
CA VAL A 299 -12.53 5.55 16.88
C VAL A 299 -12.04 4.34 17.63
N ILE A 300 -12.69 3.19 17.39
CA ILE A 300 -12.30 1.90 17.96
C ILE A 300 -11.97 0.97 16.81
N SER A 301 -10.72 0.50 16.78
CA SER A 301 -10.22 -0.40 15.76
C SER A 301 -10.01 -1.77 16.39
N VAL A 302 -10.82 -2.75 16.01
CA VAL A 302 -10.80 -4.11 16.56
C VAL A 302 -10.13 -5.07 15.58
N GLN A 303 -9.10 -5.79 16.03
CA GLN A 303 -8.42 -6.81 15.23
C GLN A 303 -9.38 -8.00 14.99
N TYR A 304 -9.71 -8.28 13.73
CA TYR A 304 -10.62 -9.40 13.41
C TYR A 304 -9.91 -10.76 13.48
N SER A 305 -8.77 -10.89 12.78
CA SER A 305 -7.98 -12.12 12.74
C SER A 305 -6.48 -11.84 12.82
N PRO A 306 -5.73 -12.42 13.77
CA PRO A 306 -4.27 -12.32 13.79
C PRO A 306 -3.61 -13.15 12.68
N ASP A 307 -4.32 -14.13 12.09
CA ASP A 307 -3.75 -15.00 11.05
C ASP A 307 -3.69 -14.34 9.66
N THR A 308 -4.15 -13.10 9.54
CA THR A 308 -4.16 -12.33 8.28
C THR A 308 -3.18 -11.17 8.26
N LEU A 309 -2.11 -11.27 9.06
CA LEU A 309 -1.02 -10.31 9.05
C LEU A 309 -0.29 -10.35 7.71
N VAL A 310 -0.26 -9.21 7.03
CA VAL A 310 0.45 -9.00 5.78
C VAL A 310 1.41 -7.84 5.97
N LYS A 311 2.67 -8.07 5.64
CA LYS A 311 3.67 -7.01 5.53
C LYS A 311 3.58 -6.40 4.14
N VAL A 312 3.48 -5.08 4.11
CA VAL A 312 3.43 -4.30 2.87
C VAL A 312 4.54 -3.28 2.94
N ASP A 313 5.34 -3.27 1.90
CA ASP A 313 6.47 -2.40 1.69
C ASP A 313 7.52 -2.52 2.82
N GLU A 314 7.94 -3.74 3.19
CA GLU A 314 8.96 -3.97 4.24
C GLU A 314 10.26 -3.20 3.93
N ALA A 315 10.59 -3.03 2.65
CA ALA A 315 11.72 -2.23 2.22
C ALA A 315 11.60 -0.74 2.63
N LYS A 316 10.39 -0.19 2.80
CA LYS A 316 10.10 1.22 3.10
C LYS A 316 10.08 1.54 4.60
N GLY A 317 10.41 0.58 5.46
CA GLY A 317 10.48 0.79 6.90
C GLY A 317 9.13 0.93 7.60
N SER A 318 8.06 0.71 6.84
CA SER A 318 6.76 0.34 7.35
C SER A 318 6.84 -1.10 7.86
N ASP A 319 7.37 -1.27 9.07
CA ASP A 319 7.31 -2.54 9.80
C ASP A 319 5.90 -2.88 10.29
N MET A 320 4.91 -2.02 9.99
CA MET A 320 3.53 -2.21 10.40
C MET A 320 2.90 -3.32 9.58
N GLU A 321 2.63 -4.43 10.25
CA GLU A 321 1.79 -5.47 9.69
C GLU A 321 0.36 -4.94 9.58
N ARG A 322 -0.26 -5.16 8.43
CA ARG A 322 -1.67 -4.87 8.20
C ARG A 322 -2.48 -6.13 8.41
N THR A 323 -3.70 -5.97 8.90
CA THR A 323 -4.65 -7.05 9.09
C THR A 323 -6.08 -6.57 8.88
N GLN A 324 -7.04 -7.49 8.91
CA GLN A 324 -8.45 -7.17 8.85
C GLN A 324 -8.90 -6.52 10.16
N VAL A 325 -9.48 -5.33 10.05
CA VAL A 325 -9.89 -4.50 11.18
C VAL A 325 -11.37 -4.15 11.04
N ILE A 326 -12.10 -4.21 12.15
CA ILE A 326 -13.43 -3.64 12.27
C ILE A 326 -13.24 -2.27 12.92
N GLU A 327 -13.47 -1.20 12.17
CA GLU A 327 -13.43 0.16 12.70
C GLU A 327 -14.84 0.65 13.02
N VAL A 328 -15.03 1.17 14.24
CA VAL A 328 -16.26 1.83 14.66
C VAL A 328 -15.94 3.24 15.13
N THR A 329 -16.56 4.22 14.49
CA THR A 329 -16.46 5.63 14.87
C THR A 329 -17.80 6.13 15.42
N ALA A 330 -17.75 6.92 16.51
CA ALA A 330 -18.90 7.66 17.02
C ALA A 330 -18.49 9.02 17.62
N SER A 331 -19.49 9.82 18.02
CA SER A 331 -19.31 11.15 18.63
C SER A 331 -18.95 11.13 20.13
N SER A 332 -18.74 9.94 20.71
CA SER A 332 -18.18 9.75 22.05
C SER A 332 -17.58 8.35 22.19
N CYS A 333 -16.64 8.15 23.10
CA CYS A 333 -16.04 6.82 23.32
C CYS A 333 -17.01 5.84 23.98
N GLU A 334 -17.97 6.30 24.79
CA GLU A 334 -19.01 5.44 25.33
C GLU A 334 -19.90 4.87 24.21
N ALA A 335 -20.36 5.73 23.30
CA ALA A 335 -21.16 5.32 22.15
C ALA A 335 -20.37 4.41 21.22
N ALA A 336 -19.10 4.74 20.93
CA ALA A 336 -18.24 3.93 20.09
C ALA A 336 -18.00 2.54 20.71
N ASN A 337 -17.70 2.44 22.01
CA ASN A 337 -17.47 1.15 22.70
C ASN A 337 -18.70 0.25 22.64
N LYS A 338 -19.88 0.79 22.99
CA LYS A 338 -21.13 0.04 22.94
C LYS A 338 -21.47 -0.41 21.51
N ALA A 339 -21.23 0.46 20.53
CA ALA A 339 -21.43 0.12 19.14
C ALA A 339 -20.45 -0.97 18.67
N ALA A 340 -19.16 -0.86 18.99
CA ALA A 340 -18.14 -1.85 18.68
C ALA A 340 -18.47 -3.21 19.27
N GLU A 341 -18.90 -3.29 20.53
CA GLU A 341 -19.33 -4.56 21.13
C GLU A 341 -20.49 -5.20 20.37
N THR A 342 -21.46 -4.39 19.93
CA THR A 342 -22.63 -4.85 19.18
C THR A 342 -22.21 -5.35 17.79
N VAL A 343 -21.42 -4.54 17.07
CA VAL A 343 -20.93 -4.84 15.71
C VAL A 343 -20.08 -6.09 15.70
N VAL A 344 -19.06 -6.17 16.56
CA VAL A 344 -18.17 -7.33 16.65
C VAL A 344 -18.97 -8.58 17.04
N GLY A 345 -19.89 -8.47 18.00
CA GLY A 345 -20.76 -9.59 18.37
C GLY A 345 -21.53 -10.16 17.18
N ARG A 346 -22.19 -9.31 16.40
CA ARG A 346 -22.95 -9.72 15.21
C ARG A 346 -22.07 -10.26 14.10
N ILE A 347 -20.89 -9.70 13.90
CA ILE A 347 -19.92 -10.19 12.92
C ILE A 347 -19.41 -11.59 13.29
N LEU A 348 -19.15 -11.85 14.57
CA LEU A 348 -18.70 -13.17 15.04
C LEU A 348 -19.79 -14.26 14.97
N GLU A 349 -21.07 -13.88 14.92
CA GLU A 349 -22.18 -14.81 14.70
C GLU A 349 -22.30 -15.25 13.22
N VAL A 350 -21.73 -14.49 12.28
CA VAL A 350 -21.72 -14.85 10.86
C VAL A 350 -20.80 -16.06 10.68
N LYS A 351 -21.38 -17.17 10.22
CA LYS A 351 -20.60 -18.33 9.78
C LYS A 351 -19.87 -17.96 8.50
N VAL A 352 -18.64 -17.48 8.63
CA VAL A 352 -17.73 -17.35 7.50
C VAL A 352 -17.13 -18.72 7.23
N PRO A 353 -17.15 -19.22 5.98
CA PRO A 353 -16.41 -20.42 5.63
C PRO A 353 -14.97 -20.29 6.12
N PRO A 354 -14.37 -21.36 6.69
CA PRO A 354 -12.97 -21.32 7.05
C PRO A 354 -12.15 -20.93 5.81
N ALA A 355 -11.00 -20.30 6.03
CA ALA A 355 -10.06 -20.09 4.93
C ALA A 355 -9.76 -21.44 4.28
N GLY A 356 -10.25 -21.64 3.06
CA GLY A 356 -9.94 -22.83 2.27
C GLY A 356 -8.45 -22.86 1.97
N GLN A 357 -7.99 -24.01 1.46
CA GLN A 357 -6.63 -24.08 0.94
C GLN A 357 -6.48 -23.06 -0.20
N PRO A 358 -5.38 -22.28 -0.24
CA PRO A 358 -5.11 -21.39 -1.35
C PRO A 358 -5.19 -22.15 -2.67
N ALA A 359 -5.91 -21.59 -3.65
CA ALA A 359 -5.95 -22.16 -4.98
C ALA A 359 -4.55 -22.18 -5.60
N GLN A 360 -4.32 -23.08 -6.56
CA GLN A 360 -3.08 -23.09 -7.31
C GLN A 360 -2.90 -21.74 -8.02
N GLY A 361 -1.73 -21.13 -7.84
CA GLY A 361 -1.43 -19.80 -8.39
C GLY A 361 -2.13 -18.64 -7.66
N ALA A 362 -2.62 -18.86 -6.43
CA ALA A 362 -3.15 -17.78 -5.61
C ALA A 362 -2.13 -16.65 -5.44
N VAL A 363 -2.62 -15.42 -5.54
CA VAL A 363 -1.84 -14.20 -5.34
C VAL A 363 -1.45 -14.10 -3.87
N LYS A 364 -0.16 -14.13 -3.58
CA LYS A 364 0.35 -13.84 -2.24
C LYS A 364 0.31 -12.34 -2.00
N LEU A 365 -0.49 -11.92 -1.02
CA LEU A 365 -0.59 -10.53 -0.58
C LEU A 365 0.67 -10.13 0.21
N GLY A 366 0.98 -8.84 0.15
CA GLY A 366 2.14 -8.21 0.75
C GLY A 366 3.23 -7.92 -0.26
N ASP A 367 4.46 -7.98 0.22
CA ASP A 367 5.65 -7.81 -0.61
C ASP A 367 5.79 -8.94 -1.63
N LEU A 368 5.94 -8.55 -2.89
CA LEU A 368 6.14 -9.47 -4.01
C LEU A 368 7.62 -9.82 -4.18
N ASN A 369 8.51 -8.96 -3.69
CA ASN A 369 9.96 -9.18 -3.67
C ASN A 369 10.52 -8.85 -2.28
N PRO A 370 10.12 -9.59 -1.22
CA PRO A 370 10.61 -9.34 0.13
C PRO A 370 12.14 -9.48 0.14
N PRO A 371 12.87 -8.65 0.91
CA PRO A 371 14.30 -8.83 1.08
C PRO A 371 14.59 -10.25 1.60
N PRO A 372 15.60 -10.95 1.07
CA PRO A 372 15.88 -12.30 1.51
C PRO A 372 16.23 -12.29 3.00
N SER A 373 15.77 -13.30 3.71
CA SER A 373 16.14 -13.50 5.10
C SER A 373 17.64 -13.79 5.21
N TRP A 374 18.19 -13.49 6.39
CA TRP A 374 19.60 -13.72 6.67
C TRP A 374 19.96 -15.22 6.57
N GLN A 375 19.03 -16.12 6.91
CA GLN A 375 19.22 -17.56 6.76
C GLN A 375 19.26 -18.00 5.30
N GLU A 376 18.36 -17.49 4.45
CA GLU A 376 18.31 -17.83 3.03
C GLU A 376 19.61 -17.48 2.29
N VAL A 377 20.29 -16.42 2.74
CA VAL A 377 21.58 -16.03 2.17
C VAL A 377 22.80 -16.60 2.89
N GLY A 378 22.59 -17.41 3.94
CA GLY A 378 23.65 -18.05 4.70
C GLY A 378 24.42 -17.12 5.64
N ALA A 379 23.85 -15.97 6.00
CA ALA A 379 24.46 -15.08 6.98
C ALA A 379 24.51 -15.75 8.37
N PRO A 380 25.49 -15.41 9.22
CA PRO A 380 25.56 -15.98 10.58
C PRO A 380 24.54 -15.37 11.54
N ALA A 381 24.00 -14.18 11.24
CA ALA A 381 23.01 -13.46 12.05
C ALA A 381 22.23 -12.46 11.18
N ASP A 382 21.05 -12.02 11.64
CA ASP A 382 20.28 -10.96 10.98
C ASP A 382 20.97 -9.59 11.16
N PRO A 383 21.32 -8.85 10.09
CA PRO A 383 21.81 -7.48 10.22
C PRO A 383 20.87 -6.54 10.98
N CYS A 384 19.57 -6.84 11.05
CA CYS A 384 18.59 -6.06 11.79
C CYS A 384 18.51 -6.37 13.29
N THR A 385 19.03 -7.51 13.75
CA THR A 385 18.93 -7.91 15.16
C THR A 385 20.27 -8.29 15.79
N VAL A 386 21.33 -8.43 14.99
CA VAL A 386 22.68 -8.68 15.48
C VAL A 386 23.12 -7.56 16.41
N ILE A 387 22.70 -6.32 16.17
CA ILE A 387 22.93 -5.15 17.02
C ILE A 387 21.65 -4.33 17.17
N GLY A 388 21.52 -3.64 18.29
CA GLY A 388 20.48 -2.64 18.52
C GLY A 388 21.04 -1.22 18.55
N TRP A 389 20.20 -0.24 18.88
CA TRP A 389 20.62 1.16 19.04
C TRP A 389 21.64 1.36 20.17
N ASP A 390 21.75 0.42 21.11
CA ASP A 390 22.76 0.41 22.15
C ASP A 390 24.20 0.31 21.61
N ALA A 391 24.39 -0.26 20.42
CA ALA A 391 25.69 -0.32 19.73
C ALA A 391 26.13 1.02 19.12
N PHE A 392 25.23 1.99 18.99
CA PHE A 392 25.54 3.31 18.48
C PHE A 392 26.05 4.22 19.61
N PRO A 393 26.93 5.20 19.32
CA PRO A 393 27.32 6.22 20.30
C PRO A 393 26.07 6.89 20.91
N PRO A 394 26.02 7.17 22.23
CA PRO A 394 24.82 7.70 22.89
C PRO A 394 24.17 8.88 22.16
N GLU A 395 24.99 9.83 21.70
CA GLU A 395 24.58 11.03 20.97
C GLU A 395 23.97 10.77 19.57
N ALA A 396 24.20 9.60 18.98
CA ALA A 396 23.68 9.23 17.66
C ALA A 396 22.58 8.15 17.71
N ARG A 397 22.10 7.79 18.91
CA ARG A 397 21.00 6.83 19.07
C ARG A 397 19.69 7.47 18.65
N ASN A 398 18.82 6.70 18.01
CA ASN A 398 17.44 7.14 17.81
C ASN A 398 16.72 7.19 19.17
N PRO A 399 16.22 8.36 19.63
CA PRO A 399 15.57 8.48 20.93
C PRO A 399 14.26 7.68 21.03
N LYS A 400 13.64 7.36 19.89
CA LYS A 400 12.44 6.51 19.81
C LYS A 400 12.78 5.02 19.72
N ASN A 401 14.07 4.66 19.63
CA ASN A 401 14.54 3.29 19.48
C ASN A 401 13.81 2.54 18.35
N THR A 402 13.59 3.22 17.21
CA THR A 402 12.82 2.66 16.10
C THR A 402 13.46 1.38 15.58
N LYS A 403 12.65 0.38 15.26
CA LYS A 403 13.18 -0.87 14.71
C LYS A 403 13.90 -0.61 13.37
N PRO A 404 15.07 -1.20 13.14
CA PRO A 404 15.76 -1.03 11.86
C PRO A 404 15.05 -1.84 10.76
N THR A 405 15.16 -1.36 9.53
CA THR A 405 14.41 -1.83 8.37
C THR A 405 15.27 -2.71 7.48
N ARG A 406 14.79 -3.90 7.12
CA ARG A 406 15.51 -4.76 6.18
C ARG A 406 15.51 -4.14 4.78
N ARG A 407 16.65 -4.19 4.08
CA ARG A 407 16.77 -3.68 2.71
C ARG A 407 17.15 -4.82 1.76
N PRO A 408 16.48 -4.92 0.60
CA PRO A 408 16.88 -5.90 -0.40
C PRO A 408 18.23 -5.45 -1.00
N PRO A 409 19.20 -6.37 -1.19
CA PRO A 409 20.38 -6.06 -1.98
C PRO A 409 19.99 -5.73 -3.42
N GLU A 410 20.72 -4.80 -4.04
CA GLU A 410 20.61 -4.59 -5.48
C GLU A 410 21.23 -5.78 -6.24
N LYS A 411 20.87 -5.95 -7.51
CA LYS A 411 21.30 -7.10 -8.34
C LYS A 411 22.82 -7.32 -8.34
N ASP A 412 23.58 -6.22 -8.28
CA ASP A 412 25.05 -6.23 -8.33
C ASP A 412 25.70 -5.80 -7.01
N SER A 413 24.93 -5.86 -5.91
CA SER A 413 25.45 -5.55 -4.57
C SER A 413 26.51 -6.57 -4.13
N VAL A 414 27.58 -6.06 -3.54
CA VAL A 414 28.64 -6.89 -2.93
C VAL A 414 28.26 -7.48 -1.57
N PHE A 415 26.97 -7.40 -1.19
CA PHE A 415 26.43 -7.91 0.06
C PHE A 415 25.12 -8.65 -0.23
N LYS A 416 24.72 -9.54 0.67
CA LYS A 416 23.56 -10.43 0.51
C LYS A 416 22.43 -10.15 1.49
N ALA A 417 22.73 -9.52 2.62
CA ALA A 417 21.73 -9.04 3.58
C ALA A 417 22.08 -7.63 4.02
N ALA A 418 21.05 -6.81 4.23
CA ALA A 418 21.21 -5.43 4.66
C ALA A 418 20.09 -4.99 5.60
N CYS A 419 20.44 -4.14 6.56
CA CYS A 419 19.49 -3.47 7.43
C CYS A 419 19.83 -1.98 7.57
N ARG A 420 18.81 -1.13 7.48
CA ARG A 420 18.89 0.31 7.59
C ARG A 420 18.45 0.74 8.98
N PHE A 421 19.31 1.46 9.65
CA PHE A 421 19.03 2.23 10.86
C PHE A 421 18.88 3.69 10.44
N GLU A 422 17.87 4.34 10.98
CA GLU A 422 17.60 5.76 10.73
C GLU A 422 17.38 6.49 12.04
N ALA A 423 18.05 7.62 12.20
CA ALA A 423 17.85 8.54 13.31
C ALA A 423 17.90 9.98 12.80
N GLY A 424 17.34 10.90 13.58
CA GLY A 424 16.97 12.20 13.02
C GLY A 424 15.71 12.09 12.17
N GLY A 425 15.08 13.21 11.89
CA GLY A 425 13.75 13.24 11.30
C GLY A 425 13.18 14.65 11.39
N ALA A 426 12.21 14.94 10.54
CA ALA A 426 11.80 16.30 10.23
C ALA A 426 11.19 17.05 11.43
N ASP A 427 11.95 17.98 12.01
CA ASP A 427 11.36 19.26 12.35
C ASP A 427 11.15 20.00 11.03
N VAL A 428 10.01 19.78 10.37
CA VAL A 428 9.58 20.69 9.30
C VAL A 428 9.12 21.97 9.99
N THR A 429 10.05 22.90 10.23
CA THR A 429 9.66 24.26 10.58
C THR A 429 9.12 24.91 9.30
N VAL A 430 7.80 24.91 9.16
CA VAL A 430 7.13 25.82 8.22
C VAL A 430 7.15 27.20 8.87
N GLU A 431 8.17 27.99 8.58
CA GLU A 431 8.10 29.42 8.87
C GLU A 431 6.96 30.02 8.04
N LYS A 432 6.02 30.69 8.71
CA LYS A 432 4.97 31.46 8.04
C LYS A 432 5.66 32.44 7.10
N ASP A 433 5.29 32.38 5.81
CA ASP A 433 5.78 33.23 4.71
C ASP A 433 7.12 32.84 4.04
N LYS A 434 7.71 31.67 4.35
CA LYS A 434 8.82 31.12 3.54
C LYS A 434 8.44 29.78 2.89
N PRO A 435 8.90 29.50 1.66
CA PRO A 435 8.79 28.16 1.10
C PRO A 435 9.47 27.18 2.05
N ALA A 436 8.83 26.05 2.34
CA ALA A 436 9.36 25.05 3.26
C ALA A 436 10.75 24.61 2.79
N THR A 437 11.79 25.04 3.50
CA THR A 437 13.14 24.52 3.31
C THR A 437 13.23 23.24 4.12
N GLN A 438 12.95 22.10 3.49
CA GLN A 438 13.27 20.80 4.09
C GLN A 438 14.79 20.67 4.22
N THR A 439 15.32 21.03 5.38
CA THR A 439 16.64 20.57 5.83
C THR A 439 16.42 19.42 6.80
N THR A 440 15.78 18.34 6.33
CA THR A 440 15.70 17.10 7.11
C THR A 440 17.10 16.54 7.27
N LYS A 441 17.72 16.88 8.38
CA LYS A 441 18.99 16.32 8.82
C LYS A 441 18.72 14.92 9.37
N VAL A 442 19.01 13.91 8.56
CA VAL A 442 18.90 12.50 8.90
C VAL A 442 20.28 11.86 9.02
N MET A 443 20.39 10.88 9.92
CA MET A 443 21.48 9.93 9.97
C MET A 443 20.94 8.59 9.46
N LEU A 444 21.62 8.06 8.45
CA LEU A 444 21.34 6.77 7.86
C LEU A 444 22.54 5.87 8.11
N ALA A 445 22.32 4.69 8.68
CA ALA A 445 23.35 3.66 8.82
C ALA A 445 22.86 2.36 8.17
N LEU A 446 23.55 1.89 7.13
CA LEU A 446 23.30 0.63 6.47
C LEU A 446 24.28 -0.42 6.98
N VAL A 447 23.78 -1.37 7.76
CA VAL A 447 24.52 -2.54 8.25
C VAL A 447 24.31 -3.68 7.25
N VAL A 448 25.39 -4.23 6.71
CA VAL A 448 25.33 -5.25 5.67
C VAL A 448 26.20 -6.46 6.00
N TRP A 449 25.85 -7.59 5.41
CA TRP A 449 26.65 -8.82 5.43
C TRP A 449 26.84 -9.37 4.01
N GLY A 450 28.05 -9.82 3.71
CA GLY A 450 28.41 -10.54 2.48
C GLY A 450 29.29 -11.74 2.80
N ASP A 451 29.18 -12.82 2.03
CA ASP A 451 30.07 -13.98 2.16
C ASP A 451 31.43 -13.74 1.47
N ASP A 452 32.35 -14.69 1.58
CA ASP A 452 33.67 -14.54 0.93
C ASP A 452 33.60 -14.45 -0.61
N ALA A 453 32.49 -14.88 -1.21
CA ALA A 453 32.26 -14.84 -2.65
C ALA A 453 31.58 -13.54 -3.13
N SER A 454 31.07 -12.70 -2.22
CA SER A 454 30.30 -11.50 -2.59
C SER A 454 31.16 -10.35 -3.14
N GLY A 455 32.49 -10.48 -3.12
CA GLY A 455 33.43 -9.43 -3.52
C GLY A 455 33.64 -8.35 -2.45
N MET A 456 33.02 -8.49 -1.28
CA MET A 456 33.26 -7.62 -0.15
C MET A 456 34.68 -7.82 0.40
N SER A 457 35.33 -6.73 0.82
CA SER A 457 36.71 -6.77 1.28
C SER A 457 36.94 -5.87 2.49
N ALA A 458 37.70 -6.40 3.44
CA ALA A 458 38.24 -5.71 4.60
C ALA A 458 39.70 -5.24 4.39
N ASP A 459 40.27 -5.49 3.21
CA ASP A 459 41.64 -5.12 2.85
C ASP A 459 41.68 -3.68 2.32
N PRO A 460 42.35 -2.73 3.01
CA PRO A 460 42.41 -1.33 2.58
C PRO A 460 43.17 -1.16 1.24
N ALA A 461 44.06 -2.08 0.88
CA ALA A 461 44.76 -2.02 -0.41
C ALA A 461 43.83 -2.22 -1.60
N LYS A 462 42.67 -2.86 -1.40
CA LYS A 462 41.65 -3.08 -2.43
C LYS A 462 40.69 -1.90 -2.60
N ARG A 463 40.81 -0.85 -1.78
CA ARG A 463 39.92 0.31 -1.83
C ARG A 463 40.69 1.62 -1.62
N GLN A 464 40.91 2.35 -2.71
CA GLN A 464 41.63 3.62 -2.69
C GLN A 464 41.02 4.60 -1.67
N GLY A 465 41.88 5.26 -0.90
CA GLY A 465 41.48 6.23 0.13
C GLY A 465 41.07 5.61 1.47
N SER A 466 40.92 4.28 1.54
CA SER A 466 40.65 3.62 2.81
C SER A 466 41.92 3.40 3.63
N VAL A 467 41.76 3.28 4.95
CA VAL A 467 42.84 3.01 5.90
C VAL A 467 42.56 1.71 6.64
N ALA A 468 43.63 1.02 7.07
CA ALA A 468 43.49 -0.14 7.95
C ALA A 468 42.87 0.29 9.29
N LYS A 469 41.94 -0.51 9.81
CA LYS A 469 41.25 -0.26 11.07
C LYS A 469 41.09 -1.55 11.87
N ASP A 470 41.23 -1.45 13.18
CA ASP A 470 40.88 -2.55 14.09
C ASP A 470 39.46 -2.33 14.63
N TYR A 471 38.64 -3.39 14.59
CA TYR A 471 37.29 -3.40 15.14
C TYR A 471 37.18 -4.50 16.19
N GLY A 472 37.63 -4.22 17.42
CA GLY A 472 37.58 -5.17 18.52
C GLY A 472 38.52 -6.36 18.34
N GLY A 473 39.75 -6.11 17.88
CA GLY A 473 40.77 -7.12 17.60
C GLY A 473 40.62 -7.80 16.23
N LYS A 474 39.65 -7.39 15.41
CA LYS A 474 39.46 -7.91 14.05
C LYS A 474 39.93 -6.88 13.03
N PRO A 475 40.82 -7.26 12.09
CA PRO A 475 41.29 -6.35 11.06
C PRO A 475 40.16 -6.00 10.08
N GLY A 476 40.15 -4.73 9.69
CA GLY A 476 39.17 -4.12 8.81
C GLY A 476 39.73 -2.95 8.02
N LEU A 477 38.85 -2.27 7.30
CA LEU A 477 39.11 -1.00 6.65
C LEU A 477 38.09 0.05 7.05
N GLU A 478 38.50 1.31 6.99
CA GLU A 478 37.66 2.49 7.17
C GLU A 478 37.90 3.47 6.01
N LEU A 479 36.82 4.05 5.46
CA LEU A 479 36.86 5.05 4.40
C LEU A 479 35.91 6.19 4.78
N SER A 480 36.48 7.37 5.04
CA SER A 480 35.71 8.59 5.29
C SER A 480 35.41 9.32 3.98
N GLY A 481 34.33 10.10 3.98
CA GLY A 481 33.93 10.91 2.84
C GLY A 481 32.84 11.92 3.17
N THR A 482 32.20 12.45 2.13
CA THR A 482 31.01 13.29 2.21
C THR A 482 30.07 12.95 1.06
N ASP A 483 28.77 12.96 1.31
CA ASP A 483 27.75 12.74 0.28
C ASP A 483 27.64 13.93 -0.69
N SER A 484 26.77 13.84 -1.69
CA SER A 484 26.52 14.93 -2.64
C SER A 484 25.89 16.18 -2.02
N LEU A 485 25.38 16.08 -0.80
CA LEU A 485 24.79 17.17 -0.02
C LEU A 485 25.78 17.76 0.99
N GLY A 486 27.01 17.24 1.05
CA GLY A 486 28.06 17.66 1.97
C GLY A 486 27.93 17.06 3.39
N ASN A 487 27.05 16.09 3.61
CA ASN A 487 26.96 15.40 4.89
C ASN A 487 28.16 14.47 5.07
N PRO A 488 28.77 14.41 6.27
CA PRO A 488 29.82 13.45 6.57
C PRO A 488 29.38 12.00 6.34
N GLU A 489 30.22 11.24 5.64
CA GLU A 489 30.01 9.82 5.38
C GLU A 489 31.17 8.98 5.91
N CYS A 490 30.87 7.73 6.26
CA CYS A 490 31.89 6.74 6.53
C CYS A 490 31.45 5.34 6.14
N LEU A 491 32.36 4.58 5.55
CA LEU A 491 32.23 3.15 5.33
C LEU A 491 33.28 2.41 6.14
N GLY A 492 32.85 1.43 6.92
CA GLY A 492 33.74 0.46 7.55
C GLY A 492 33.41 -0.96 7.08
N VAL A 493 34.43 -1.82 6.99
CA VAL A 493 34.26 -3.26 6.70
C VAL A 493 35.19 -4.07 7.59
N VAL A 494 34.66 -5.11 8.24
CA VAL A 494 35.41 -6.05 9.08
C VAL A 494 35.25 -7.47 8.55
N LYS A 495 36.35 -8.24 8.55
CA LYS A 495 36.29 -9.68 8.27
C LYS A 495 35.96 -10.46 9.54
N THR A 496 35.02 -11.39 9.44
CA THR A 496 34.66 -12.33 10.51
C THR A 496 34.92 -13.77 10.08
N ALA A 497 34.62 -14.75 10.94
CA ALA A 497 34.79 -16.16 10.60
C ALA A 497 33.87 -16.62 9.46
N LYS A 498 32.73 -15.93 9.25
CA LYS A 498 31.72 -16.27 8.24
C LYS A 498 31.45 -15.05 7.35
N GLY A 499 32.45 -14.67 6.55
CA GLY A 499 32.36 -13.56 5.61
C GLY A 499 32.65 -12.19 6.23
N TYR A 500 32.05 -11.17 5.64
CA TYR A 500 32.34 -9.76 5.88
C TYR A 500 31.10 -9.02 6.40
N TRP A 501 31.33 -8.15 7.37
CA TRP A 501 30.32 -7.21 7.87
C TRP A 501 30.73 -5.79 7.52
N GLY A 502 29.77 -4.99 7.09
CA GLY A 502 30.01 -3.61 6.66
C GLY A 502 29.00 -2.67 7.26
N VAL A 503 29.44 -1.44 7.52
CA VAL A 503 28.58 -0.37 8.01
C VAL A 503 28.89 0.90 7.22
N SER A 504 27.91 1.35 6.45
CA SER A 504 27.94 2.65 5.77
C SER A 504 27.06 3.63 6.55
N VAL A 505 27.60 4.79 6.89
CA VAL A 505 26.91 5.84 7.64
C VAL A 505 26.96 7.14 6.85
N THR A 506 25.82 7.80 6.68
CA THR A 506 25.70 9.20 6.26
C THR A 506 25.08 9.96 7.43
N ASN A 507 25.76 10.98 7.96
CA ASN A 507 25.32 11.67 9.18
C ASN A 507 25.07 13.17 8.96
N GLY A 508 23.83 13.52 8.61
CA GLY A 508 23.35 14.90 8.64
C GLY A 508 22.78 15.32 10.00
N ALA A 509 22.31 14.37 10.81
CA ALA A 509 21.53 14.62 12.04
C ALA A 509 22.37 15.07 13.26
N PHE A 510 23.58 14.53 13.42
CA PHE A 510 24.36 14.69 14.66
C PHE A 510 25.69 15.39 14.37
N PRO A 511 25.75 16.73 14.33
CA PRO A 511 26.94 17.46 13.92
C PRO A 511 28.15 17.26 14.84
N ASN A 512 27.92 16.88 16.11
CA ASN A 512 28.97 16.63 17.09
C ASN A 512 29.49 15.18 17.07
N THR A 513 28.90 14.31 16.25
CA THR A 513 29.28 12.90 16.16
C THR A 513 29.83 12.60 14.78
N GLN A 514 31.08 12.16 14.70
CA GLN A 514 31.69 11.84 13.41
C GLN A 514 31.08 10.56 12.83
N ALA A 515 30.80 10.53 11.52
CA ALA A 515 30.24 9.34 10.85
C ALA A 515 31.11 8.08 11.06
N CYS A 516 32.43 8.22 11.04
CA CYS A 516 33.35 7.09 11.31
C CYS A 516 33.34 6.61 12.76
N ALA A 517 33.07 7.49 13.72
CA ALA A 517 32.89 7.07 15.12
C ALA A 517 31.64 6.19 15.27
N ILE A 518 30.55 6.51 14.55
CA ILE A 518 29.33 5.69 14.50
C ILE A 518 29.62 4.34 13.85
N SER A 519 30.20 4.33 12.64
CA SER A 519 30.54 3.10 11.93
C SER A 519 31.47 2.18 12.74
N SER A 520 32.51 2.76 13.35
CA SER A 520 33.45 2.03 14.22
C SER A 520 32.78 1.41 15.45
N ALA A 521 31.90 2.14 16.13
CA ALA A 521 31.20 1.62 17.30
C ALA A 521 30.32 0.40 16.94
N VAL A 522 29.55 0.52 15.85
CA VAL A 522 28.67 -0.56 15.38
C VAL A 522 29.48 -1.79 14.93
N LEU A 523 30.52 -1.61 14.13
CA LEU A 523 31.36 -2.73 13.66
C LEU A 523 32.09 -3.42 14.80
N THR A 524 32.55 -2.68 15.81
CA THR A 524 33.17 -3.26 17.00
C THR A 524 32.17 -4.13 17.77
N ALA A 525 30.92 -3.68 17.93
CA ALA A 525 29.86 -4.45 18.57
C ALA A 525 29.50 -5.71 17.76
N ILE A 526 29.44 -5.63 16.43
CA ILE A 526 29.22 -6.79 15.55
C ILE A 526 30.39 -7.78 15.69
N ALA A 527 31.63 -7.31 15.60
CA ALA A 527 32.83 -8.13 15.69
C ALA A 527 32.91 -8.92 17.01
N ALA A 528 32.50 -8.29 18.12
CA ALA A 528 32.43 -8.92 19.43
C ALA A 528 31.37 -10.05 19.51
N LYS A 529 30.25 -9.91 18.79
CA LYS A 529 29.20 -10.96 18.73
C LYS A 529 29.55 -12.09 17.76
N MET A 530 30.38 -11.83 16.77
CA MET A 530 30.78 -12.77 15.71
C MET A 530 32.14 -13.43 15.99
N GLN A 531 32.46 -13.68 17.26
CA GLN A 531 33.71 -14.33 17.68
C GLN A 531 33.73 -15.83 17.36
#